data_AF-A0A8C0IK51-F1
#
_entry.id   AF-A0A8C0IK51-F1
#
_cell.length_a   1.000
_cell.length_b   1.000
_cell.length_c   1.000
_cell.angle_alpha   90.00
_cell.angle_beta   90.00
_cell.angle_gamma   90.00
#
_symmetry.space_group_name_H-M   'P 1'
#
loop_
_entity.id
_entity.type
_entity.pdbx_description
1 polymer ?
#
loop_
_entity_poly.entity_id
_entity_poly.type
_entity_poly.pdbx_seq_one_letter_code
_entity_poly.pdbx_strand_id
1 'polypeptide(L)'
;YLNPCCYYPCQNKGVCMRVGRESYECDCTRTGYFGINCTLPEFWTRLHVMIKPSPAFYHFILTHFKWLWNILNNTFVRDMLMRLVLRVRANLIPSPPTYNSAYGYISWEAYSNVSYFTRVLPPVPDDCPTPMGTSGKKQLPDPQLFAERFLRRQQFVGDPRGTNLMFAFFAQHFTHQFLKTSGKMGHGFTKALGHGVDLGHLYGDNLERQHKLRNFTDGKLKYQVVDGEMYPPTVLDAPVHMIYPPGTPKEKQLAVGQEMFGLLPGLMMYATIWLREHNRVCDVLKQDHPTWSDEQLFQTARLILIGESSGRTWALEKAGHWGAGGCHWV
;
A
#
# COMPACT_ATOMS: atom_id res chain seq x y z
N TYR A 1 -33.33 -14.37 16.83
CA TYR A 1 -33.18 -12.91 16.77
C TYR A 1 -32.10 -12.59 15.76
N LEU A 2 -32.42 -11.77 14.76
CA LEU A 2 -31.51 -11.46 13.66
C LEU A 2 -31.00 -10.04 13.81
N ASN A 3 -29.69 -9.84 13.69
CA ASN A 3 -29.10 -8.50 13.75
C ASN A 3 -29.52 -7.68 12.51
N PRO A 4 -30.22 -6.54 12.70
CA PRO A 4 -30.71 -5.75 11.57
C PRO A 4 -29.60 -5.19 10.69
N CYS A 5 -28.38 -4.99 11.22
CA CYS A 5 -27.25 -4.52 10.43
C CYS A 5 -26.69 -5.60 9.46
N CYS A 6 -27.10 -6.87 9.59
CA CYS A 6 -26.76 -7.92 8.61
C CYS A 6 -27.38 -7.71 7.22
N TYR A 7 -28.37 -6.82 7.11
CA TYR A 7 -28.97 -6.42 5.83
C TYR A 7 -28.21 -5.29 5.14
N TYR A 8 -27.18 -4.73 5.78
CA TYR A 8 -26.47 -3.52 5.32
C TYR A 8 -27.44 -2.39 4.93
N PRO A 9 -28.38 -2.00 5.81
CA PRO A 9 -29.48 -1.11 5.43
C PRO A 9 -29.00 0.31 5.11
N CYS A 10 -27.98 0.80 5.79
CA CYS A 10 -27.47 2.17 5.64
C CYS A 10 -26.65 2.32 4.36
N GLN A 11 -27.14 3.17 3.44
CA GLN A 11 -26.50 3.44 2.16
C GLN A 11 -25.58 4.66 2.22
N ASN A 12 -24.85 4.93 1.13
CA ASN A 12 -24.09 6.17 0.94
C ASN A 12 -23.12 6.53 2.07
N LYS A 13 -22.45 5.52 2.66
CA LYS A 13 -21.53 5.63 3.82
C LYS A 13 -22.21 5.91 5.17
N GLY A 14 -23.53 5.78 5.26
CA GLY A 14 -24.23 5.80 6.55
C GLY A 14 -23.77 4.66 7.45
N VAL A 15 -23.70 4.90 8.76
CA VAL A 15 -23.22 3.93 9.75
C VAL A 15 -24.42 3.27 10.44
N CYS A 16 -24.50 1.93 10.38
CA CYS A 16 -25.56 1.18 11.03
C CYS A 16 -25.26 1.01 12.52
N MET A 17 -26.18 1.47 13.38
CA MET A 17 -26.13 1.31 14.81
C MET A 17 -27.33 0.48 15.27
N ARG A 18 -27.08 -0.50 16.13
CA ARG A 18 -28.16 -1.30 16.72
C ARG A 18 -28.82 -0.52 17.85
N VAL A 19 -30.14 -0.43 17.81
CA VAL A 19 -30.95 0.22 18.86
C VAL A 19 -31.86 -0.83 19.48
N GLY A 20 -31.78 -1.00 20.81
CA GLY A 20 -32.52 -2.07 21.48
C GLY A 20 -32.20 -3.47 20.93
N ARG A 21 -33.19 -4.38 20.97
CA ARG A 21 -32.99 -5.79 20.57
C ARG A 21 -33.20 -6.04 19.08
N GLU A 22 -34.12 -5.31 18.44
CA GLU A 22 -34.62 -5.61 17.08
C GLU A 22 -34.55 -4.43 16.10
N SER A 23 -34.31 -3.20 16.56
CA SER A 23 -34.24 -2.03 15.69
C SER A 23 -32.80 -1.60 15.38
N TYR A 24 -32.68 -0.74 14.38
CA TYR A 24 -31.44 -0.09 14.00
C TYR A 24 -31.72 1.37 13.68
N GLU A 25 -30.65 2.16 13.69
CA GLU A 25 -30.63 3.53 13.21
C GLU A 25 -29.41 3.70 12.30
N CYS A 26 -29.57 4.51 11.25
CA CYS A 26 -28.47 4.87 10.38
C CYS A 26 -28.00 6.28 10.72
N ASP A 27 -26.74 6.42 11.14
CA ASP A 27 -26.11 7.74 11.22
C ASP A 27 -25.75 8.20 9.81
N CYS A 28 -26.52 9.17 9.29
CA CYS A 28 -26.32 9.77 7.97
C CYS A 28 -25.46 11.05 8.00
N THR A 29 -24.81 11.35 9.13
CA THR A 29 -24.05 12.60 9.33
C THR A 29 -23.03 12.84 8.22
N ARG A 30 -23.14 13.99 7.53
CA ARG A 30 -22.24 14.41 6.43
C ARG A 30 -22.14 13.42 5.25
N THR A 31 -23.12 12.54 5.09
CA THR A 31 -23.23 11.72 3.87
C THR A 31 -23.78 12.51 2.69
N GLY A 32 -24.49 13.62 2.96
CA GLY A 32 -25.26 14.38 1.97
C GLY A 32 -26.62 13.74 1.65
N TYR A 33 -27.02 12.75 2.45
CA TYR A 33 -28.29 12.05 2.39
C TYR A 33 -28.97 12.02 3.76
N PHE A 34 -30.29 11.82 3.77
CA PHE A 34 -31.11 11.67 4.97
C PHE A 34 -32.16 10.57 4.82
N GLY A 35 -33.02 10.41 5.82
CA GLY A 35 -34.02 9.35 5.92
C GLY A 35 -33.49 8.10 6.62
N ILE A 36 -34.36 7.11 6.84
CA ILE A 36 -34.09 5.93 7.68
C ILE A 36 -32.81 5.18 7.23
N ASN A 37 -32.56 5.10 5.92
CA ASN A 37 -31.46 4.34 5.32
C ASN A 37 -30.41 5.22 4.62
N CYS A 38 -30.40 6.54 4.83
CA CYS A 38 -29.53 7.49 4.13
C CYS A 38 -29.64 7.43 2.59
N THR A 39 -30.87 7.34 2.07
CA THR A 39 -31.15 7.20 0.63
C THR A 39 -31.72 8.45 -0.01
N LEU A 40 -32.29 9.38 0.77
CA LEU A 40 -32.90 10.61 0.26
C LEU A 40 -31.80 11.68 0.12
N PRO A 41 -31.45 12.15 -1.09
CA PRO A 41 -30.37 13.11 -1.26
C PRO A 41 -30.79 14.52 -0.87
N GLU A 42 -29.86 15.28 -0.30
CA GLU A 42 -29.96 16.74 -0.22
C GLU A 42 -29.93 17.37 -1.63
N PHE A 43 -30.37 18.63 -1.75
CA PHE A 43 -30.45 19.33 -3.05
C PHE A 43 -29.11 19.31 -3.82
N TRP A 44 -28.01 19.69 -3.17
CA TRP A 44 -26.68 19.72 -3.79
C TRP A 44 -26.16 18.33 -4.13
N THR A 45 -26.42 17.34 -3.28
CA THR A 45 -26.08 15.94 -3.54
C THR A 45 -26.81 15.42 -4.76
N ARG A 46 -28.11 15.71 -4.88
CA ARG A 46 -28.93 15.33 -6.03
C ARG A 46 -28.37 15.93 -7.32
N LEU A 47 -28.06 17.23 -7.32
CA LEU A 47 -27.46 17.90 -8.48
C LEU A 47 -26.10 17.29 -8.82
N HIS A 48 -25.22 17.08 -7.84
CA HIS A 48 -23.90 16.50 -8.05
C HIS A 48 -23.97 15.09 -8.66
N VAL A 49 -24.86 14.23 -8.15
CA VAL A 49 -25.03 12.86 -8.68
C VAL A 49 -25.60 12.88 -10.10
N MET A 50 -26.50 13.81 -10.43
CA MET A 50 -27.04 13.95 -11.79
C MET A 50 -25.99 14.34 -12.82
N ILE A 51 -25.04 15.23 -12.46
CA ILE A 51 -24.01 15.70 -13.39
C ILE A 51 -22.76 14.82 -13.41
N LYS A 52 -22.57 13.95 -12.40
CA LYS A 52 -21.35 13.13 -12.25
C LYS A 52 -21.28 12.07 -13.37
N PRO A 53 -20.31 12.15 -14.29
CA PRO A 53 -20.10 11.12 -15.29
C PRO A 53 -19.71 9.78 -14.68
N SER A 54 -19.91 8.70 -15.45
CA SER A 54 -19.53 7.36 -15.03
C SER A 54 -18.00 7.22 -14.97
N PRO A 55 -17.45 6.32 -14.13
CA PRO A 55 -16.02 6.01 -14.12
C PRO A 55 -15.49 5.59 -15.49
N ALA A 56 -16.30 4.88 -16.29
CA ALA A 56 -15.95 4.49 -17.65
C ALA A 56 -15.82 5.69 -18.59
N PHE A 57 -16.71 6.68 -18.46
CA PHE A 57 -16.60 7.93 -19.22
C PHE A 57 -15.33 8.70 -18.86
N TYR A 58 -15.02 8.84 -17.56
CA TYR A 58 -13.76 9.45 -17.13
C TYR A 58 -12.55 8.72 -17.72
N HIS A 59 -12.53 7.38 -17.66
CA HIS A 59 -11.45 6.58 -18.24
C HIS A 59 -11.31 6.81 -19.75
N PHE A 60 -12.42 6.85 -20.48
CA PHE A 60 -12.44 7.13 -21.92
C PHE A 60 -11.81 8.49 -22.23
N ILE A 61 -12.23 9.56 -21.56
CA ILE A 61 -11.66 10.91 -21.73
C ILE A 61 -10.16 10.92 -21.45
N LEU A 62 -9.70 10.25 -20.39
CA LEU A 62 -8.29 10.20 -19.98
C LEU A 62 -7.40 9.42 -20.96
N THR A 63 -7.95 8.55 -21.81
CA THR A 63 -7.18 7.63 -22.66
C THR A 63 -7.24 7.89 -24.16
N HIS A 64 -8.25 8.63 -24.66
CA HIS A 64 -8.48 8.74 -26.12
C HIS A 64 -7.93 10.03 -26.75
N PHE A 65 -7.97 11.17 -26.04
CA PHE A 65 -7.67 12.48 -26.65
C PHE A 65 -6.21 12.93 -26.45
N LYS A 66 -5.25 12.15 -26.97
CA LYS A 66 -3.81 12.42 -26.75
C LYS A 66 -3.36 13.83 -27.15
N TRP A 67 -3.85 14.35 -28.27
CA TRP A 67 -3.50 15.70 -28.74
C TRP A 67 -3.94 16.79 -27.73
N LEU A 68 -5.14 16.65 -27.16
CA LEU A 68 -5.69 17.56 -26.17
C LEU A 68 -4.85 17.48 -24.88
N TRP A 69 -4.55 16.26 -24.42
CA TRP A 69 -3.73 16.06 -23.23
C TRP A 69 -2.31 16.57 -23.38
N ASN A 70 -1.71 16.50 -24.57
CA ASN A 70 -0.41 17.10 -24.84
C ASN A 70 -0.43 18.63 -24.65
N ILE A 71 -1.51 19.30 -25.07
CA ILE A 71 -1.68 20.74 -24.84
C ILE A 71 -1.88 21.00 -23.34
N LEU A 72 -2.83 20.30 -22.71
CA LEU A 72 -3.17 20.51 -21.30
C LEU A 72 -1.99 20.26 -20.35
N ASN A 73 -1.17 19.24 -20.64
CA ASN A 73 0.00 18.87 -19.82
C ASN A 73 1.09 19.94 -19.78
N ASN A 74 1.11 20.87 -20.74
CA ASN A 74 2.06 21.98 -20.81
C ASN A 74 1.50 23.28 -20.20
N THR A 75 0.34 23.21 -19.52
CA THR A 75 -0.32 24.37 -18.92
C THR A 75 -0.59 24.14 -17.42
N PHE A 76 -0.98 25.20 -16.71
CA PHE A 76 -1.40 25.12 -15.31
C PHE A 76 -2.62 24.21 -15.08
N VAL A 77 -3.38 23.91 -16.14
CA VAL A 77 -4.55 23.03 -16.07
C VAL A 77 -4.15 21.63 -15.60
N ARG A 78 -2.95 21.17 -15.95
CA ARG A 78 -2.39 19.91 -15.45
C ARG A 78 -2.42 19.84 -13.93
N ASP A 79 -1.88 20.88 -13.26
CA ASP A 79 -1.77 20.91 -11.81
C ASP A 79 -3.15 21.10 -11.16
N MET A 80 -4.03 21.87 -11.78
CA MET A 80 -5.42 22.01 -11.34
C MET A 80 -6.16 20.67 -11.36
N LEU A 81 -6.10 19.94 -12.47
CA LEU A 81 -6.70 18.61 -12.61
C LEU A 81 -6.06 17.62 -11.63
N MET A 82 -4.74 17.70 -11.44
CA MET A 82 -4.07 16.81 -10.50
C MET A 82 -4.49 17.05 -9.05
N ARG A 83 -4.58 18.32 -8.62
CA ARG A 83 -5.13 18.66 -7.29
C ARG A 83 -6.56 18.14 -7.12
N LEU A 84 -7.38 18.24 -8.16
CA LEU A 84 -8.74 17.70 -8.14
C LEU A 84 -8.75 16.18 -7.97
N VAL A 85 -7.93 15.45 -8.73
CA VAL A 85 -7.81 13.98 -8.62
C VAL A 85 -7.37 13.57 -7.22
N LEU A 86 -6.32 14.21 -6.68
CA LEU A 86 -5.84 13.91 -5.32
C LEU A 86 -6.94 14.12 -4.28
N ARG A 87 -7.64 15.27 -4.34
CA ARG A 87 -8.70 15.59 -3.38
C ARG A 87 -9.88 14.62 -3.46
N VAL A 88 -10.35 14.32 -4.68
CA VAL A 88 -11.51 13.42 -4.87
C VAL A 88 -11.18 11.99 -4.43
N ARG A 89 -9.95 11.51 -4.68
CA ARG A 89 -9.54 10.15 -4.29
C ARG A 89 -9.26 10.05 -2.80
N ALA A 90 -8.56 11.02 -2.21
CA ALA A 90 -8.24 11.03 -0.78
C ALA A 90 -9.51 11.06 0.09
N ASN A 91 -10.53 11.83 -0.31
CA ASN A 91 -11.81 11.93 0.42
C ASN A 91 -12.63 10.62 0.47
N LEU A 92 -12.21 9.57 -0.24
CA LEU A 92 -12.83 8.25 -0.13
C LEU A 92 -12.30 7.44 1.05
N ILE A 93 -11.09 7.75 1.53
CA ILE A 93 -10.43 7.02 2.61
C ILE A 93 -10.68 7.76 3.93
N PRO A 94 -11.25 7.10 4.95
CA PRO A 94 -11.45 7.74 6.24
C PRO A 94 -10.10 8.01 6.91
N SER A 95 -9.93 9.25 7.38
CA SER A 95 -8.78 9.68 8.19
C SER A 95 -9.31 10.58 9.30
N PRO A 96 -9.16 10.22 10.59
CA PRO A 96 -8.44 9.07 11.15
C PRO A 96 -9.05 7.69 10.78
N PRO A 97 -8.30 6.58 10.95
CA PRO A 97 -8.79 5.22 10.66
C PRO A 97 -9.99 4.86 11.55
N THR A 98 -10.90 4.03 11.02
CA THR A 98 -12.19 3.73 11.66
C THR A 98 -12.27 2.33 12.26
N TYR A 99 -12.27 1.30 11.41
CA TYR A 99 -12.54 -0.08 11.81
C TYR A 99 -11.27 -0.94 11.68
N ASN A 100 -11.28 -2.13 12.29
CA ASN A 100 -10.29 -3.16 12.03
C ASN A 100 -10.96 -4.55 12.02
N SER A 101 -10.18 -5.63 12.07
CA SER A 101 -10.71 -7.00 12.05
C SER A 101 -11.49 -7.37 13.31
N ALA A 102 -11.23 -6.74 14.44
CA ALA A 102 -11.88 -7.01 15.73
C ALA A 102 -13.05 -6.06 16.02
N TYR A 103 -12.95 -4.80 15.60
CA TYR A 103 -13.92 -3.75 15.91
C TYR A 103 -14.62 -3.26 14.64
N GLY A 104 -15.94 -3.51 14.57
CA GLY A 104 -16.84 -2.97 13.53
C GLY A 104 -17.46 -1.61 13.88
N TYR A 105 -16.94 -0.93 14.89
CA TYR A 105 -17.32 0.40 15.34
C TYR A 105 -16.06 1.20 15.68
N ILE A 106 -16.17 2.53 15.73
CA ILE A 106 -15.04 3.40 16.12
C ILE A 106 -14.74 3.19 17.60
N SER A 107 -13.50 2.86 17.91
CA SER A 107 -13.02 2.69 19.29
C SER A 107 -11.61 3.24 19.44
N TRP A 108 -11.23 3.58 20.67
CA TRP A 108 -9.87 4.03 20.95
C TRP A 108 -8.83 2.95 20.60
N GLU A 109 -9.13 1.69 20.87
CA GLU A 109 -8.25 0.56 20.54
C GLU A 109 -8.05 0.42 19.02
N ALA A 110 -9.12 0.57 18.22
CA ALA A 110 -9.03 0.52 16.76
C ALA A 110 -8.21 1.69 16.19
N TYR A 111 -8.17 2.81 16.90
CA TYR A 111 -7.38 4.00 16.54
C TYR A 111 -5.91 3.89 16.98
N SER A 112 -5.65 3.51 18.24
CA SER A 112 -4.31 3.56 18.84
C SER A 112 -3.45 2.34 18.54
N ASN A 113 -4.05 1.16 18.37
CA ASN A 113 -3.30 -0.06 18.14
C ASN A 113 -2.94 -0.23 16.66
N VAL A 114 -1.78 0.33 16.31
CA VAL A 114 -1.20 0.28 14.95
C VAL A 114 -0.73 -1.11 14.52
N SER A 115 -0.87 -2.14 15.36
CA SER A 115 -0.62 -3.52 14.91
C SER A 115 -1.74 -4.04 14.00
N TYR A 116 -2.91 -3.41 14.00
CA TYR A 116 -4.03 -3.79 13.13
C TYR A 116 -3.95 -3.13 11.75
N PHE A 117 -4.39 -3.86 10.73
CA PHE A 117 -4.84 -3.22 9.50
C PHE A 117 -6.20 -2.53 9.72
N THR A 118 -6.35 -1.32 9.20
CA THR A 118 -7.64 -0.65 9.17
C THR A 118 -8.53 -1.21 8.06
N ARG A 119 -9.85 -1.07 8.22
CA ARG A 119 -10.85 -1.44 7.22
C ARG A 119 -11.78 -0.26 6.94
N VAL A 120 -12.07 -0.03 5.66
CA VAL A 120 -13.02 1.01 5.23
C VAL A 120 -14.46 0.63 5.56
N LEU A 121 -14.78 -0.67 5.48
CA LEU A 121 -16.07 -1.24 5.86
C LEU A 121 -15.91 -2.16 7.07
N PRO A 122 -16.89 -2.21 7.98
CA PRO A 122 -16.85 -3.08 9.14
C PRO A 122 -16.86 -4.57 8.72
N PRO A 123 -16.38 -5.49 9.59
CA PRO A 123 -16.60 -6.91 9.41
C PRO A 123 -18.09 -7.24 9.33
N VAL A 124 -18.41 -8.35 8.67
CA VAL A 124 -19.75 -8.94 8.76
C VAL A 124 -19.99 -9.31 10.23
N PRO A 125 -21.12 -8.90 10.85
CA PRO A 125 -21.41 -9.28 12.22
C PRO A 125 -21.45 -10.81 12.40
N ASP A 126 -20.91 -11.31 13.51
CA ASP A 126 -20.81 -12.74 13.79
C ASP A 126 -22.19 -13.42 13.95
N ASP A 127 -23.22 -12.65 14.30
CA ASP A 127 -24.60 -13.10 14.49
C ASP A 127 -25.46 -13.04 13.20
N CYS A 128 -24.81 -12.92 12.03
CA CYS A 128 -25.49 -12.99 10.75
C CYS A 128 -25.79 -14.43 10.29
N PRO A 129 -26.89 -14.66 9.54
CA PRO A 129 -27.35 -15.99 9.15
C PRO A 129 -26.52 -16.62 8.04
N THR A 130 -25.76 -15.82 7.30
CA THR A 130 -24.83 -16.28 6.26
C THR A 130 -23.49 -15.57 6.41
N PRO A 131 -22.39 -16.13 5.86
CA PRO A 131 -21.06 -15.50 5.92
C PRO A 131 -20.97 -14.12 5.26
N MET A 132 -21.96 -13.74 4.43
CA MET A 132 -22.04 -12.46 3.72
C MET A 132 -23.21 -11.59 4.20
N GLY A 133 -23.63 -11.76 5.45
CA GLY A 133 -24.79 -11.07 6.01
C GLY A 133 -26.04 -11.92 5.86
N THR A 134 -26.98 -11.53 5.01
CA THR A 134 -28.28 -12.20 4.84
C THR A 134 -28.47 -12.93 3.51
N SER A 135 -27.57 -12.70 2.55
CA SER A 135 -27.68 -13.24 1.19
C SER A 135 -26.69 -14.36 0.93
N GLY A 136 -27.05 -15.26 0.02
CA GLY A 136 -26.20 -16.37 -0.40
C GLY A 136 -26.41 -17.65 0.41
N LYS A 137 -25.50 -18.61 0.24
CA LYS A 137 -25.55 -19.91 0.92
C LYS A 137 -24.93 -19.80 2.31
N LYS A 138 -25.33 -20.72 3.21
CA LYS A 138 -24.77 -20.83 4.57
C LYS A 138 -23.27 -21.13 4.60
N GLN A 139 -22.77 -21.79 3.56
CA GLN A 139 -21.34 -22.08 3.40
C GLN A 139 -20.83 -21.39 2.13
N LEU A 140 -19.69 -20.73 2.24
CA LEU A 140 -18.99 -20.19 1.08
C LEU A 140 -18.48 -21.33 0.18
N PRO A 141 -18.29 -21.09 -1.12
CA PRO A 141 -17.62 -22.04 -2.00
C PRO A 141 -16.24 -22.42 -1.46
N ASP A 142 -15.84 -23.66 -1.68
CA ASP A 142 -14.51 -24.13 -1.32
C ASP A 142 -13.42 -23.27 -2.00
N PRO A 143 -12.48 -22.67 -1.25
CA PRO A 143 -11.47 -21.77 -1.81
C PRO A 143 -10.57 -22.45 -2.85
N GLN A 144 -10.24 -23.73 -2.66
CA GLN A 144 -9.39 -24.46 -3.58
C GLN A 144 -10.11 -24.72 -4.90
N LEU A 145 -11.35 -25.21 -4.84
CA LEU A 145 -12.19 -25.39 -6.02
C LEU A 145 -12.40 -24.08 -6.79
N PHE A 146 -12.62 -22.97 -6.08
CA PHE A 146 -12.75 -21.65 -6.70
C PHE A 146 -11.46 -21.23 -7.41
N ALA A 147 -10.30 -21.40 -6.76
CA ALA A 147 -9.00 -21.08 -7.35
C ALA A 147 -8.70 -21.94 -8.58
N GLU A 148 -8.93 -23.24 -8.51
CA GLU A 148 -8.69 -24.18 -9.60
C GLU A 148 -9.59 -23.91 -10.82
N ARG A 149 -10.85 -23.55 -10.56
CA ARG A 149 -11.84 -23.35 -11.63
C ARG A 149 -11.77 -21.98 -12.29
N PHE A 150 -11.47 -20.92 -11.53
CA PHE A 150 -11.60 -19.54 -12.02
C PHE A 150 -10.29 -18.74 -12.04
N LEU A 151 -9.30 -19.10 -11.21
CA LEU A 151 -8.06 -18.31 -11.07
C LEU A 151 -6.82 -19.02 -11.66
N ARG A 152 -6.87 -20.34 -11.82
CA ARG A 152 -5.78 -21.11 -12.41
C ARG A 152 -5.58 -20.71 -13.87
N ARG A 153 -4.41 -20.14 -14.16
CA ARG A 153 -3.98 -19.77 -15.51
C ARG A 153 -3.88 -21.02 -16.38
N GLN A 154 -4.63 -21.06 -17.48
CA GLN A 154 -4.57 -22.11 -18.50
C GLN A 154 -3.51 -21.78 -19.57
N GLN A 155 -3.56 -20.55 -20.08
CA GLN A 155 -2.57 -20.00 -21.02
C GLN A 155 -2.07 -18.66 -20.49
N PHE A 156 -0.81 -18.34 -20.78
CA PHE A 156 -0.30 -17.01 -20.49
C PHE A 156 -0.99 -15.96 -21.36
N VAL A 157 -1.60 -14.98 -20.70
CA VAL A 157 -2.16 -13.78 -21.32
C VAL A 157 -1.26 -12.62 -20.92
N GLY A 158 -0.51 -12.08 -21.88
CA GLY A 158 0.30 -10.89 -21.65
C GLY A 158 -0.58 -9.68 -21.35
N ASP A 159 -0.11 -8.78 -20.49
CA ASP A 159 -0.82 -7.53 -20.23
C ASP A 159 -0.85 -6.66 -21.51
N PRO A 160 -2.02 -6.27 -22.04
CA PRO A 160 -2.13 -5.52 -23.28
C PRO A 160 -1.49 -4.12 -23.21
N ARG A 161 -1.16 -3.61 -22.01
CA ARG A 161 -0.43 -2.34 -21.83
C ARG A 161 1.09 -2.49 -21.94
N GLY A 162 1.61 -3.72 -22.08
CA GLY A 162 3.05 -3.98 -22.19
C GLY A 162 3.79 -3.95 -20.85
N THR A 163 3.12 -4.20 -19.72
CA THR A 163 3.77 -4.29 -18.40
C THR A 163 4.82 -5.42 -18.39
N ASN A 164 6.03 -5.11 -17.90
CA ASN A 164 7.16 -6.04 -17.84
C ASN A 164 7.46 -6.52 -16.40
N LEU A 165 8.44 -7.43 -16.27
CA LEU A 165 8.84 -7.97 -14.98
C LEU A 165 9.54 -6.94 -14.07
N MET A 166 10.18 -5.91 -14.64
CA MET A 166 10.78 -4.83 -13.85
C MET A 166 9.70 -4.11 -13.04
N PHE A 167 8.54 -3.83 -13.65
CA PHE A 167 7.37 -3.29 -12.95
C PHE A 167 6.80 -4.28 -11.94
N ALA A 168 6.67 -5.57 -12.30
CA ALA A 168 6.14 -6.57 -11.38
C ALA A 168 6.99 -6.70 -10.09
N PHE A 169 8.31 -6.75 -10.23
CA PHE A 169 9.23 -6.79 -9.09
C PHE A 169 9.30 -5.45 -8.36
N PHE A 170 9.14 -4.31 -9.03
CA PHE A 170 9.02 -3.01 -8.37
C PHE A 170 7.81 -2.99 -7.46
N ALA A 171 6.64 -3.37 -8.00
CA ALA A 171 5.40 -3.42 -7.26
C ALA A 171 5.54 -4.35 -6.06
N GLN A 172 6.08 -5.55 -6.26
CA GLN A 172 6.30 -6.50 -5.18
C GLN A 172 7.26 -5.94 -4.11
N HIS A 173 8.41 -5.40 -4.49
CA HIS A 173 9.39 -4.84 -3.55
C HIS A 173 8.80 -3.67 -2.76
N PHE A 174 8.16 -2.73 -3.45
CA PHE A 174 7.56 -1.53 -2.88
C PHE A 174 6.40 -1.86 -1.92
N THR A 175 5.46 -2.73 -2.29
CA THR A 175 4.29 -3.02 -1.44
C THR A 175 4.64 -3.80 -0.19
N HIS A 176 5.68 -4.63 -0.22
CA HIS A 176 6.10 -5.41 0.95
C HIS A 176 6.73 -4.59 2.07
N GLN A 177 6.87 -3.27 1.91
CA GLN A 177 7.24 -2.38 3.01
C GLN A 177 6.08 -2.14 3.98
N PHE A 178 4.84 -2.06 3.49
CA PHE A 178 3.65 -1.82 4.31
C PHE A 178 2.69 -3.02 4.36
N LEU A 179 2.80 -3.99 3.45
CA LEU A 179 2.07 -5.26 3.50
C LEU A 179 2.91 -6.37 4.15
N LYS A 180 2.96 -6.37 5.48
CA LYS A 180 3.70 -7.36 6.29
C LYS A 180 2.80 -8.08 7.29
N THR A 181 1.90 -8.94 6.82
CA THR A 181 0.96 -9.65 7.70
C THR A 181 1.68 -10.47 8.78
N SER A 182 1.25 -10.34 10.03
CA SER A 182 1.83 -11.08 11.14
C SER A 182 1.30 -12.51 11.20
N GLY A 183 2.11 -13.49 10.81
CA GLY A 183 1.75 -14.90 10.92
C GLY A 183 1.48 -15.37 12.35
N LYS A 184 2.06 -14.71 13.37
CA LYS A 184 1.86 -15.04 14.79
C LYS A 184 0.54 -14.51 15.35
N MET A 185 0.12 -13.31 14.92
CA MET A 185 -1.09 -12.65 15.45
C MET A 185 -2.33 -12.92 14.59
N GLY A 186 -2.15 -13.30 13.31
CA GLY A 186 -3.23 -13.62 12.39
C GLY A 186 -3.43 -12.58 11.29
N HIS A 187 -4.40 -12.82 10.41
CA HIS A 187 -4.56 -12.11 9.13
C HIS A 187 -4.91 -10.62 9.24
N GLY A 188 -5.45 -10.18 10.38
CA GLY A 188 -5.82 -8.78 10.64
C GLY A 188 -4.68 -7.87 11.10
N PHE A 189 -3.49 -8.43 11.29
CA PHE A 189 -2.37 -7.73 11.92
C PHE A 189 -1.17 -7.55 10.99
N THR A 190 -0.41 -6.48 11.20
CA THR A 190 0.80 -6.12 10.46
C THR A 190 2.02 -6.02 11.38
N LYS A 191 3.20 -6.34 10.85
CA LYS A 191 4.52 -6.01 11.44
C LYS A 191 5.03 -4.65 10.96
N ALA A 192 4.47 -4.10 9.88
CA ALA A 192 4.86 -2.81 9.31
C ALA A 192 4.13 -1.65 10.01
N LEU A 193 4.58 -1.29 11.21
CA LEU A 193 3.90 -0.29 12.05
C LEU A 193 3.96 1.14 11.48
N GLY A 194 4.78 1.40 10.46
CA GLY A 194 4.83 2.68 9.76
C GLY A 194 3.61 2.96 8.86
N HIS A 195 2.82 1.94 8.48
CA HIS A 195 1.59 2.06 7.67
C HIS A 195 1.73 2.85 6.36
N GLY A 196 2.91 2.85 5.75
CA GLY A 196 3.15 3.65 4.54
C GLY A 196 4.54 3.50 3.97
N VAL A 197 5.00 4.56 3.30
CA VAL A 197 6.31 4.61 2.64
C VAL A 197 7.35 5.11 3.64
N ASP A 198 7.82 4.20 4.51
CA ASP A 198 8.86 4.46 5.51
C ASP A 198 10.23 3.85 5.15
N LEU A 199 10.28 3.14 4.01
CA LEU A 199 11.42 2.34 3.56
C LEU A 199 11.88 1.26 4.55
N GLY A 200 10.97 0.75 5.40
CA GLY A 200 11.26 -0.33 6.36
C GLY A 200 11.68 -1.65 5.70
N HIS A 201 11.35 -1.83 4.41
CA HIS A 201 11.85 -2.95 3.61
C HIS A 201 13.36 -2.88 3.28
N LEU A 202 13.97 -1.69 3.37
CA LEU A 202 15.42 -1.48 3.25
C LEU A 202 16.07 -1.37 4.64
N TYR A 203 15.49 -0.55 5.52
CA TYR A 203 16.08 -0.18 6.82
C TYR A 203 15.67 -1.10 7.98
N GLY A 204 14.66 -1.95 7.80
CA GLY A 204 14.07 -2.77 8.86
C GLY A 204 12.80 -2.18 9.46
N ASP A 205 11.97 -3.04 10.05
CA ASP A 205 10.70 -2.67 10.70
C ASP A 205 10.85 -2.36 12.20
N ASN A 206 12.07 -2.41 12.73
CA ASN A 206 12.41 -2.09 14.10
C ASN A 206 13.84 -1.55 14.19
N LEU A 207 14.12 -0.79 15.25
CA LEU A 207 15.38 -0.09 15.44
C LEU A 207 16.58 -1.05 15.60
N GLU A 208 16.39 -2.19 16.28
CA GLU A 208 17.44 -3.19 16.46
C GLU A 208 17.93 -3.72 15.11
N ARG A 209 17.00 -4.06 14.21
CA ARG A 209 17.32 -4.51 12.85
C ARG A 209 18.03 -3.41 12.07
N GLN A 210 17.54 -2.18 12.16
CA GLN A 210 18.16 -1.02 11.50
C GLN A 210 19.61 -0.84 11.94
N HIS A 211 19.89 -0.91 13.23
CA HIS A 211 21.25 -0.80 13.76
C HIS A 211 22.15 -1.92 13.24
N LYS A 212 21.66 -3.17 13.16
CA LYS A 212 22.47 -4.28 12.64
C LYS A 212 22.83 -4.15 11.17
N LEU A 213 21.97 -3.50 10.37
CA LEU A 213 22.16 -3.24 8.94
C LEU A 213 23.04 -2.01 8.65
N ARG A 214 23.18 -1.09 9.61
CA ARG A 214 24.00 0.12 9.48
C ARG A 214 25.49 -0.18 9.64
N ASN A 215 26.29 0.58 8.89
CA ASN A 215 27.75 0.56 9.01
C ASN A 215 28.26 1.45 10.15
N PHE A 216 27.44 2.43 10.59
CA PHE A 216 27.82 3.46 11.57
C PHE A 216 29.07 4.26 11.18
N THR A 217 29.33 4.35 9.87
CA THR A 217 30.37 5.18 9.28
C THR A 217 29.75 5.90 8.08
N ASP A 218 29.91 7.23 8.04
CA ASP A 218 29.41 8.13 6.98
C ASP A 218 27.91 7.96 6.64
N GLY A 219 27.10 7.55 7.61
CA GLY A 219 25.66 7.33 7.45
C GLY A 219 25.29 6.12 6.60
N LYS A 220 26.24 5.25 6.25
CA LYS A 220 26.05 4.18 5.27
C LYS A 220 25.41 2.92 5.85
N LEU A 221 24.81 2.14 4.97
CA LEU A 221 24.44 0.74 5.22
C LEU A 221 25.65 -0.16 4.98
N LYS A 222 25.73 -1.27 5.73
CA LYS A 222 26.70 -2.34 5.48
C LYS A 222 26.49 -2.92 4.08
N TYR A 223 27.57 -3.42 3.49
CA TYR A 223 27.58 -4.04 2.17
C TYR A 223 28.74 -5.02 2.06
N GLN A 224 28.74 -5.82 1.00
CA GLN A 224 29.88 -6.62 0.57
C GLN A 224 30.22 -6.30 -0.89
N VAL A 225 31.44 -6.58 -1.31
CA VAL A 225 31.88 -6.44 -2.70
C VAL A 225 32.12 -7.83 -3.26
N VAL A 226 31.39 -8.18 -4.33
CA VAL A 226 31.52 -9.45 -5.05
C VAL A 226 31.74 -9.11 -6.51
N ASP A 227 32.84 -9.60 -7.09
CA ASP A 227 33.22 -9.33 -8.48
C ASP A 227 33.28 -7.83 -8.83
N GLY A 228 33.75 -7.01 -7.90
CA GLY A 228 33.86 -5.55 -8.05
C GLY A 228 32.55 -4.78 -7.83
N GLU A 229 31.44 -5.48 -7.58
CA GLU A 229 30.10 -4.90 -7.47
C GLU A 229 29.59 -4.91 -6.02
N MET A 230 28.86 -3.86 -5.64
CA MET A 230 28.29 -3.74 -4.29
C MET A 230 27.00 -4.55 -4.14
N TYR A 231 26.95 -5.42 -3.13
CA TYR A 231 25.78 -6.22 -2.76
C TYR A 231 25.42 -6.04 -1.27
N PRO A 232 24.19 -6.37 -0.86
CA PRO A 232 23.84 -6.41 0.56
C PRO A 232 24.79 -7.31 1.36
N PRO A 233 25.02 -7.02 2.65
CA PRO A 233 25.92 -7.81 3.48
C PRO A 233 25.38 -9.23 3.68
N THR A 234 26.20 -10.15 4.16
CA THR A 234 25.70 -11.48 4.54
C THR A 234 25.00 -11.42 5.90
N VAL A 235 24.24 -12.47 6.24
CA VAL A 235 23.67 -12.65 7.59
C VAL A 235 24.76 -12.84 8.65
N LEU A 236 25.99 -13.19 8.28
CA LEU A 236 27.12 -13.24 9.22
C LEU A 236 27.57 -11.83 9.61
N ASP A 237 27.69 -10.92 8.64
CA ASP A 237 28.17 -9.54 8.86
C ASP A 237 27.08 -8.62 9.44
N ALA A 238 25.83 -8.91 9.10
CA ALA A 238 24.64 -8.23 9.62
C ALA A 238 23.67 -9.28 10.18
N PRO A 239 23.75 -9.63 11.48
CA PRO A 239 23.01 -10.74 12.08
C PRO A 239 21.52 -10.42 12.31
N VAL A 240 20.79 -10.32 11.20
CA VAL A 240 19.35 -10.09 11.15
C VAL A 240 18.63 -11.36 10.71
N HIS A 241 17.39 -11.55 11.17
CA HIS A 241 16.58 -12.68 10.74
C HIS A 241 16.23 -12.54 9.24
N MET A 242 16.55 -13.57 8.45
CA MET A 242 16.18 -13.69 7.05
C MET A 242 15.53 -15.05 6.82
N ILE A 243 14.53 -15.09 5.94
CA ILE A 243 13.82 -16.31 5.56
C ILE A 243 14.44 -16.82 4.26
N TYR A 244 15.20 -17.91 4.41
CA TYR A 244 15.82 -18.67 3.32
C TYR A 244 15.42 -20.16 3.44
N PRO A 245 15.47 -20.92 2.34
CA PRO A 245 15.24 -22.37 2.39
C PRO A 245 16.17 -23.06 3.41
N PRO A 246 15.66 -24.07 4.15
CA PRO A 246 16.47 -24.86 5.07
C PRO A 246 17.73 -25.42 4.37
N GLY A 247 18.89 -25.32 5.03
CA GLY A 247 20.16 -25.79 4.49
C GLY A 247 20.96 -24.75 3.68
N THR A 248 20.41 -23.56 3.43
CA THR A 248 21.17 -22.47 2.80
C THR A 248 22.29 -22.00 3.74
N PRO A 249 23.58 -22.06 3.36
CA PRO A 249 24.69 -21.59 4.20
C PRO A 249 24.58 -20.09 4.52
N LYS A 250 24.94 -19.67 5.74
CA LYS A 250 24.78 -18.27 6.19
C LYS A 250 25.63 -17.30 5.38
N GLU A 251 26.75 -17.76 4.86
CA GLU A 251 27.68 -17.04 3.98
C GLU A 251 27.02 -16.66 2.65
N LYS A 252 25.98 -17.39 2.24
CA LYS A 252 25.22 -17.18 0.99
C LYS A 252 23.88 -16.49 1.22
N GLN A 253 23.54 -16.16 2.47
CA GLN A 253 22.31 -15.46 2.81
C GLN A 253 22.59 -13.96 2.88
N LEU A 254 21.89 -13.19 2.05
CA LEU A 254 21.99 -11.73 2.04
C LEU A 254 21.04 -11.13 3.08
N ALA A 255 21.52 -10.14 3.80
CA ALA A 255 20.80 -9.45 4.87
C ALA A 255 20.29 -8.10 4.38
N VAL A 256 18.96 -7.91 4.43
CA VAL A 256 18.27 -6.67 4.03
C VAL A 256 17.16 -6.32 5.02
N GLY A 257 16.53 -5.15 4.89
CA GLY A 257 15.45 -4.71 5.77
C GLY A 257 14.27 -5.68 5.84
N GLN A 258 13.83 -6.24 4.70
CA GLN A 258 12.73 -7.20 4.68
C GLN A 258 13.19 -8.66 4.66
N GLU A 259 12.77 -9.41 5.68
CA GLU A 259 13.13 -10.81 5.95
C GLU A 259 12.79 -11.79 4.82
N MET A 260 11.83 -11.46 3.94
CA MET A 260 11.37 -12.33 2.84
C MET A 260 12.06 -12.09 1.50
N PHE A 261 12.93 -11.07 1.36
CA PHE A 261 13.49 -10.71 0.05
C PHE A 261 14.52 -11.71 -0.48
N GLY A 262 15.00 -12.64 0.35
CA GLY A 262 15.82 -13.78 -0.08
C GLY A 262 15.08 -14.80 -0.95
N LEU A 263 13.75 -14.74 -1.04
CA LEU A 263 12.93 -15.69 -1.79
C LEU A 263 13.06 -15.57 -3.32
N LEU A 264 13.25 -14.34 -3.83
CA LEU A 264 13.20 -14.06 -5.26
C LEU A 264 14.35 -13.12 -5.66
N PRO A 265 15.13 -13.44 -6.70
CA PRO A 265 16.21 -12.58 -7.18
C PRO A 265 15.75 -11.17 -7.54
N GLY A 266 14.53 -11.01 -8.08
CA GLY A 266 13.98 -9.70 -8.42
C GLY A 266 13.76 -8.78 -7.22
N LEU A 267 13.45 -9.34 -6.03
CA LEU A 267 13.34 -8.55 -4.80
C LEU A 267 14.72 -8.12 -4.29
N MET A 268 15.69 -9.03 -4.36
CA MET A 268 17.07 -8.74 -3.98
C MET A 268 17.73 -7.74 -4.93
N MET A 269 17.43 -7.80 -6.23
CA MET A 269 17.88 -6.82 -7.22
C MET A 269 17.49 -5.40 -6.80
N TYR A 270 16.21 -5.16 -6.48
CA TYR A 270 15.77 -3.85 -6.00
C TYR A 270 16.38 -3.48 -4.65
N ALA A 271 16.55 -4.43 -3.73
CA ALA A 271 17.22 -4.17 -2.46
C ALA A 271 18.68 -3.71 -2.65
N THR A 272 19.41 -4.34 -3.59
CA THR A 272 20.76 -3.93 -3.98
C THR A 272 20.77 -2.54 -4.59
N ILE A 273 19.85 -2.23 -5.51
CA ILE A 273 19.74 -0.90 -6.14
C ILE A 273 19.54 0.17 -5.07
N TRP A 274 18.58 0.00 -4.17
CA TRP A 274 18.28 0.98 -3.13
C TRP A 274 19.36 1.10 -2.06
N LEU A 275 20.09 0.02 -1.77
CA LEU A 275 21.26 0.05 -0.89
C LEU A 275 22.39 0.88 -1.51
N ARG A 276 22.68 0.67 -2.80
CA ARG A 276 23.66 1.47 -3.54
C ARG A 276 23.26 2.93 -3.56
N GLU A 277 21.99 3.22 -3.85
CA GLU A 277 21.49 4.58 -3.88
C GLU A 277 21.60 5.27 -2.52
N HIS A 278 21.28 4.57 -1.43
CA HIS A 278 21.47 5.11 -0.08
C HIS A 278 22.93 5.49 0.18
N ASN A 279 23.87 4.58 -0.11
CA ASN A 279 25.29 4.84 0.14
C ASN A 279 25.83 5.95 -0.78
N ARG A 280 25.36 6.04 -2.04
CA ARG A 280 25.67 7.11 -2.98
C ARG A 280 25.17 8.47 -2.48
N VAL A 281 23.94 8.53 -1.97
CA VAL A 281 23.37 9.76 -1.37
C VAL A 281 24.16 10.17 -0.13
N CYS A 282 24.57 9.22 0.72
CA CYS A 282 25.44 9.50 1.86
C CYS A 282 26.78 10.13 1.43
N ASP A 283 27.40 9.64 0.34
CA ASP A 283 28.63 10.22 -0.20
C ASP A 283 28.45 11.67 -0.67
N VAL A 284 27.37 11.96 -1.40
CA VAL A 284 27.02 13.32 -1.83
C VAL A 284 26.77 14.23 -0.62
N LEU A 285 26.00 13.77 0.36
CA LEU A 285 25.73 14.53 1.58
C LEU A 285 27.00 14.78 2.40
N LYS A 286 27.92 13.82 2.47
CA LYS A 286 29.18 13.98 3.21
C LYS A 286 30.09 15.00 2.54
N GLN A 287 30.10 15.03 1.20
CA GLN A 287 30.85 16.01 0.43
C GLN A 287 30.33 17.44 0.68
N ASP A 288 29.02 17.64 0.64
CA ASP A 288 28.40 18.96 0.84
C ASP A 288 28.36 19.38 2.31
N HIS A 289 28.33 18.41 3.23
CA HIS A 289 28.26 18.63 4.67
C HIS A 289 29.33 17.82 5.45
N PRO A 290 30.62 18.20 5.36
CA PRO A 290 31.71 17.43 5.99
C PRO A 290 31.59 17.28 7.51
N THR A 291 30.95 18.24 8.17
CA THR A 291 30.76 18.28 9.64
C THR A 291 29.61 17.43 10.15
N TRP A 292 28.78 16.86 9.28
CA TRP A 292 27.65 16.04 9.71
C TRP A 292 28.11 14.69 10.29
N SER A 293 27.38 14.26 11.32
CA SER A 293 27.57 12.97 11.98
C SER A 293 26.98 11.82 11.14
N ASP A 294 27.40 10.59 11.44
CA ASP A 294 26.84 9.37 10.84
C ASP A 294 25.31 9.32 10.95
N GLU A 295 24.77 9.63 12.13
CA GLU A 295 23.32 9.60 12.36
C GLU A 295 22.59 10.62 11.48
N GLN A 296 23.10 11.85 11.40
CA GLN A 296 22.47 12.89 10.60
C GLN A 296 22.51 12.56 9.10
N LEU A 297 23.62 12.00 8.61
CA LEU A 297 23.75 11.52 7.23
C LEU A 297 22.76 10.40 6.93
N PHE A 298 22.71 9.38 7.79
CA PHE A 298 21.81 8.25 7.64
C PHE A 298 20.33 8.68 7.57
N GLN A 299 19.89 9.51 8.53
CA GLN A 299 18.50 9.97 8.59
C GLN A 299 18.14 10.87 7.41
N THR A 300 19.04 11.75 6.99
CA THR A 300 18.81 12.63 5.83
C THR A 300 18.75 11.83 4.54
N ALA A 301 19.67 10.87 4.34
CA ALA A 301 19.64 9.98 3.19
C ALA A 301 18.34 9.15 3.15
N ARG A 302 17.85 8.66 4.29
CA ARG A 302 16.54 7.98 4.38
C ARG A 302 15.38 8.88 3.92
N LEU A 303 15.36 10.14 4.34
CA LEU A 303 14.32 11.09 3.92
C LEU A 303 14.36 11.37 2.41
N ILE A 304 15.55 11.52 1.84
CA ILE A 304 15.74 11.70 0.39
C ILE A 304 15.18 10.48 -0.36
N LEU A 305 15.56 9.27 0.04
CA LEU A 305 15.10 8.04 -0.62
C LEU A 305 13.57 7.81 -0.45
N ILE A 306 12.96 8.23 0.67
CA ILE A 306 11.49 8.24 0.81
C ILE A 306 10.85 9.17 -0.25
N GLY A 307 11.43 10.36 -0.45
CA GLY A 307 11.00 11.30 -1.47
C GLY A 307 11.14 10.73 -2.89
N GLU A 308 12.28 10.12 -3.20
CA GLU A 308 12.52 9.47 -4.49
C GLU A 308 11.58 8.29 -4.74
N SER A 309 11.38 7.42 -3.75
CA SER A 309 10.47 6.27 -3.86
C SER A 309 9.03 6.71 -4.14
N SER A 310 8.58 7.75 -3.43
CA SER A 310 7.26 8.35 -3.64
C SER A 310 7.15 8.99 -5.02
N GLY A 311 8.18 9.73 -5.44
CA GLY A 311 8.26 10.37 -6.76
C GLY A 311 8.29 9.38 -7.92
N ARG A 312 9.05 8.27 -7.81
CA ARG A 312 9.12 7.21 -8.81
C ARG A 312 7.81 6.44 -8.92
N THR A 313 7.18 6.10 -7.79
CA THR A 313 5.85 5.47 -7.79
C THR A 313 4.82 6.34 -8.51
N TRP A 314 4.85 7.65 -8.22
CA TRP A 314 4.00 8.63 -8.89
C TRP A 314 4.28 8.74 -10.39
N ALA A 315 5.55 8.73 -10.79
CA ALA A 315 5.95 8.76 -12.20
C ALA A 315 5.57 7.48 -12.96
N LEU A 316 5.66 6.32 -12.33
CA LEU A 316 5.24 5.04 -12.91
C LEU A 316 3.73 4.98 -13.13
N GLU A 317 2.94 5.52 -12.21
CA GLU A 317 1.48 5.65 -12.40
C GLU A 317 1.17 6.56 -13.61
N LYS A 318 1.94 7.65 -13.79
CA LYS A 318 1.83 8.50 -14.97
C LYS A 318 2.17 7.74 -16.27
N ALA A 319 3.26 6.98 -16.29
CA ALA A 319 3.66 6.22 -17.47
C ALA A 319 2.60 5.15 -17.85
N GLY A 320 2.00 4.48 -16.86
CA GLY A 320 0.99 3.44 -17.07
C GLY A 320 -0.42 3.93 -17.44
N HIS A 321 -0.80 5.16 -17.07
CA HIS A 321 -2.10 5.74 -17.40
C HIS A 321 -2.09 6.71 -18.60
N TRP A 322 -0.96 7.36 -18.89
CA TRP A 322 -0.93 8.51 -19.79
C TRP A 322 -0.09 8.34 -21.06
N GLY A 323 0.51 7.18 -21.30
CA GLY A 323 1.29 6.93 -22.52
C GLY A 323 2.35 8.01 -22.81
N ALA A 324 2.84 8.67 -21.76
CA ALA A 324 3.91 9.65 -21.81
C ALA A 324 5.23 8.89 -21.65
N GLY A 325 6.10 9.05 -22.64
CA GLY A 325 7.30 8.24 -22.83
C GLY A 325 8.24 8.19 -21.63
N GLY A 326 8.92 7.05 -21.52
CA GLY A 326 10.23 6.86 -20.90
C GLY A 326 10.40 7.42 -19.49
N CYS A 327 10.18 6.56 -18.47
CA CYS A 327 11.05 6.65 -17.30
C CYS A 327 12.46 6.27 -17.75
N HIS A 328 13.32 7.27 -17.96
CA HIS A 328 14.76 7.04 -18.07
C HIS A 328 15.25 6.54 -16.71
N TRP A 329 15.49 5.24 -16.65
CA TRP A 329 16.35 4.64 -15.65
C TRP A 329 17.78 4.88 -16.13
N VAL A 330 18.49 5.78 -15.46
CA VAL A 330 19.95 5.83 -15.48
C VAL A 330 20.40 5.92 -14.04
#